data_AF-A0A1V2H7T0-F1
#
_entry.id   AF-A0A1V2H7T0-F1
#
_cell.length_a   1.000
_cell.length_b   1.000
_cell.length_c   1.000
_cell.angle_alpha   90.00
_cell.angle_beta   90.00
_cell.angle_gamma   90.00
#
_symmetry.space_group_name_H-M   'P 1'
#
loop_
_entity.id
_entity.type
_entity.pdbx_description
1 polymer ?
#
loop_
_entity_poly.entity_id
_entity_poly.type
_entity_poly.pdbx_seq_one_letter_code
_entity_poly.pdbx_strand_id
1 'polypeptide(L)'
;MWQDSDGAVDVLVGAVGTGGSISGTGRYLKAQKPGLQVVVAEPSPESVPSAEHPYAETIEGVHKVTEVDPKGLPANYDAGVVDATVAVSLAEARAAAQDLAREEGLLAGTSGGAVLAAALAVARRPDSVGKTFVLVVADSGERYLSPPVVPAPREAALAAAQ
;
A
#
# COMPACT_ATOMS: atom_id res chain seq x y z
N MET A 1 -16.48 0.20 8.53
CA MET A 1 -16.33 1.15 7.41
C MET A 1 -17.65 1.75 6.96
N TRP A 2 -18.53 1.01 6.29
CA TRP A 2 -19.81 1.57 5.81
C TRP A 2 -20.68 2.08 6.97
N GLN A 3 -20.92 1.23 7.97
CA GLN A 3 -21.67 1.60 9.17
C GLN A 3 -20.96 2.71 9.96
N ASP A 4 -19.66 2.58 10.23
CA ASP A 4 -18.89 3.58 11.02
C ASP A 4 -18.84 4.97 10.36
N SER A 5 -19.06 5.05 9.05
CA SER A 5 -19.11 6.32 8.32
C SER A 5 -20.53 6.81 8.06
N ASP A 6 -21.57 6.11 8.54
CA ASP A 6 -22.97 6.35 8.18
C ASP A 6 -23.19 6.46 6.65
N GLY A 7 -22.43 5.68 5.88
CA GLY A 7 -22.43 5.71 4.41
C GLY A 7 -21.70 6.90 3.76
N ALA A 8 -21.01 7.73 4.54
CA ALA A 8 -20.32 8.92 4.05
C ALA A 8 -19.03 8.63 3.28
N VAL A 9 -18.43 7.44 3.41
CA VAL A 9 -17.20 7.09 2.68
C VAL A 9 -17.33 7.36 1.18
N ASP A 10 -16.37 8.10 0.63
CA ASP A 10 -16.30 8.46 -0.79
C ASP A 10 -15.11 7.80 -1.48
N VAL A 11 -14.00 7.65 -0.76
CA VAL A 11 -12.75 7.10 -1.28
C VAL A 11 -12.20 6.05 -0.33
N LEU A 12 -12.04 4.83 -0.81
CA LEU A 12 -11.28 3.77 -0.15
C LEU A 12 -9.85 3.77 -0.69
N VAL A 13 -8.87 3.88 0.20
CA VAL A 13 -7.45 3.78 -0.16
C VAL A 13 -6.81 2.58 0.55
N GLY A 14 -6.10 1.75 -0.19
CA GLY A 14 -5.39 0.61 0.38
C GLY A 14 -4.24 0.13 -0.49
N ALA A 15 -3.50 -0.85 -0.01
CA ALA A 15 -2.41 -1.49 -0.73
C ALA A 15 -2.76 -2.93 -1.10
N VAL A 16 -2.04 -3.51 -2.06
CA VAL A 16 -2.26 -4.90 -2.48
C VAL A 16 -1.16 -5.80 -1.93
N GLY A 17 -1.47 -6.53 -0.87
CA GLY A 17 -0.77 -7.77 -0.51
C GLY A 17 -1.40 -8.93 -1.26
N THR A 18 -2.21 -9.75 -0.58
CA THR A 18 -3.02 -10.78 -1.27
C THR A 18 -4.15 -10.21 -2.14
N GLY A 19 -4.52 -8.94 -1.97
CA GLY A 19 -5.63 -8.28 -2.68
C GLY A 19 -7.02 -8.45 -2.07
N GLY A 20 -7.19 -9.38 -1.12
CA GLY A 20 -8.52 -9.69 -0.56
C GLY A 20 -9.21 -8.49 0.11
N SER A 21 -8.48 -7.69 0.89
CA SER A 21 -9.05 -6.53 1.59
C SER A 21 -9.57 -5.47 0.63
N ILE A 22 -8.76 -5.05 -0.35
CA ILE A 22 -9.17 -4.00 -1.29
C ILE A 22 -10.29 -4.47 -2.21
N SER A 23 -10.21 -5.70 -2.72
CA SER A 23 -11.18 -6.23 -3.67
C SER A 23 -12.50 -6.65 -3.01
N GLY A 24 -12.46 -7.24 -1.81
CA GLY A 24 -13.66 -7.56 -1.05
C GLY A 24 -14.40 -6.31 -0.58
N THR A 25 -13.68 -5.39 0.06
CA THR A 25 -14.25 -4.14 0.58
C THR A 25 -14.73 -3.24 -0.55
N GLY A 26 -13.92 -3.08 -1.61
CA GLY A 26 -14.27 -2.26 -2.75
C GLY A 26 -15.54 -2.73 -3.47
N ARG A 27 -15.72 -4.04 -3.69
CA ARG A 27 -16.97 -4.59 -4.26
C ARG A 27 -18.18 -4.26 -3.40
N TYR A 28 -18.06 -4.50 -2.09
CA TYR A 28 -19.16 -4.22 -1.16
C TYR A 28 -19.52 -2.73 -1.17
N LEU A 29 -18.52 -1.85 -1.02
CA LEU A 29 -18.75 -0.41 -0.93
C LEU A 29 -19.28 0.18 -2.24
N LYS A 30 -18.79 -0.28 -3.40
CA LYS A 30 -19.34 0.14 -4.70
C LYS A 30 -20.79 -0.32 -4.90
N ALA A 31 -21.16 -1.49 -4.39
CA ALA A 31 -22.56 -1.94 -4.41
C ALA A 31 -23.47 -1.08 -3.53
N GLN A 32 -22.96 -0.50 -2.44
CA GLN A 32 -23.71 0.45 -1.59
C GLN A 32 -23.75 1.86 -2.18
N LYS A 33 -22.65 2.32 -2.79
CA LYS A 33 -22.47 3.65 -3.35
C LYS A 33 -21.73 3.56 -4.69
N PRO A 34 -22.44 3.55 -5.83
CA PRO A 34 -21.83 3.40 -7.15
C PRO A 34 -20.76 4.44 -7.51
N GLY A 35 -20.83 5.63 -6.90
CA GLY A 35 -19.83 6.70 -7.07
C GLY A 35 -18.58 6.58 -6.20
N LEU A 36 -18.46 5.54 -5.36
CA LEU A 36 -17.30 5.33 -4.50
C LEU A 36 -16.05 5.02 -5.33
N GLN A 37 -14.96 5.69 -4.99
CA GLN A 37 -13.65 5.50 -5.60
C GLN A 37 -12.80 4.53 -4.76
N VAL A 38 -12.13 3.59 -5.43
CA VAL A 38 -11.17 2.66 -4.84
C VAL A 38 -9.79 2.97 -5.43
N VAL A 39 -8.87 3.36 -4.56
CA VAL A 39 -7.51 3.76 -4.91
C VAL A 39 -6.52 2.75 -4.33
N VAL A 40 -5.60 2.27 -5.15
CA VAL A 40 -4.50 1.40 -4.72
C VAL A 40 -3.20 2.18 -4.64
N ALA A 41 -2.54 2.12 -3.49
CA ALA A 41 -1.12 2.47 -3.36
C ALA A 41 -0.27 1.28 -3.83
N GLU A 42 0.66 1.54 -4.74
CA GLU A 42 1.62 0.55 -5.23
C GLU A 42 3.04 1.12 -5.20
N PRO A 43 4.10 0.29 -5.13
CA PRO A 43 5.46 0.78 -5.21
C PRO A 43 5.75 1.44 -6.55
N SER A 44 6.45 2.57 -6.52
CA SER A 44 7.04 3.18 -7.72
C SER A 44 8.12 2.28 -8.33
N PRO A 45 8.50 2.48 -9.61
CA PRO A 45 9.48 1.63 -10.30
C PRO A 45 10.82 1.49 -9.55
N GLU A 46 11.28 2.54 -8.88
CA GLU A 46 12.52 2.52 -8.08
C GLU A 46 12.39 1.75 -6.76
N SER A 47 11.16 1.45 -6.32
CA SER A 47 10.87 0.66 -5.13
C SER A 47 10.44 -0.78 -5.47
N VAL A 48 10.76 -1.24 -6.69
CA VAL A 48 10.54 -2.60 -7.18
C VAL A 48 11.87 -3.15 -7.72
N PRO A 49 12.29 -4.37 -7.34
CA PRO A 49 13.50 -4.97 -7.89
C PRO A 49 13.39 -5.17 -9.41
N SER A 50 14.44 -4.78 -10.14
CA SER A 50 14.55 -4.98 -11.59
C SER A 50 15.86 -5.68 -11.96
N ALA A 51 16.07 -6.01 -13.24
CA ALA A 51 17.34 -6.55 -13.71
C ALA A 51 18.49 -5.55 -13.52
N GLU A 52 18.21 -4.26 -13.66
CA GLU A 52 19.14 -3.14 -13.47
C GLU A 52 19.34 -2.82 -11.98
N HIS A 53 18.29 -2.99 -11.16
CA HIS A 53 18.29 -2.69 -9.73
C HIS A 53 17.78 -3.88 -8.90
N PRO A 54 18.52 -5.00 -8.82
CA PRO A 54 18.07 -6.22 -8.15
C PRO A 54 17.93 -6.07 -6.62
N TYR A 55 18.53 -5.04 -6.04
CA TYR A 55 18.52 -4.75 -4.60
C TYR A 55 17.78 -3.43 -4.28
N ALA A 56 16.84 -3.02 -5.13
CA ALA A 56 15.98 -1.88 -4.86
C ALA A 56 15.30 -2.05 -3.48
N GLU A 57 15.25 -0.98 -2.69
CA GLU A 57 14.52 -1.04 -1.43
C GLU A 57 13.01 -1.11 -1.71
N THR A 58 12.30 -2.02 -1.05
CA THR A 58 10.89 -2.30 -1.34
C THR A 58 9.96 -1.81 -0.24
N ILE A 59 8.69 -1.56 -0.60
CA ILE A 59 7.61 -1.42 0.39
C ILE A 59 7.13 -2.82 0.77
N GLU A 60 7.44 -3.24 1.99
CA GLU A 60 7.16 -4.61 2.45
C GLU A 60 5.67 -4.95 2.40
N GLY A 61 5.34 -6.13 1.86
CA GLY A 61 3.97 -6.62 1.76
C GLY A 61 3.08 -5.92 0.72
N VAL A 62 3.64 -5.06 -0.13
CA VAL A 62 2.89 -4.35 -1.19
C VAL A 62 3.39 -4.75 -2.58
N HIS A 63 2.48 -5.25 -3.41
CA HIS A 63 2.73 -5.59 -4.80
C HIS A 63 2.47 -4.40 -5.73
N LYS A 64 3.29 -4.30 -6.79
CA LYS A 64 2.95 -3.51 -7.99
C LYS A 64 1.83 -4.24 -8.74
N VAL A 65 0.80 -3.51 -9.15
CA VAL A 65 -0.38 -4.06 -9.86
C VAL A 65 -0.52 -3.52 -11.27
N THR A 66 0.08 -2.35 -11.56
CA THR A 66 0.21 -1.84 -12.93
C THR A 66 1.40 -2.45 -13.64
N GLU A 67 1.34 -2.54 -14.96
CA GLU A 67 2.48 -2.96 -15.81
C GLU A 67 3.01 -4.37 -15.47
N VAL A 68 2.19 -5.20 -14.82
CA VAL A 68 2.47 -6.59 -14.46
C VAL A 68 1.55 -7.51 -15.28
N ASP A 69 2.06 -8.66 -15.72
CA ASP A 69 1.22 -9.69 -16.35
C ASP A 69 0.10 -10.09 -15.37
N PRO A 70 -1.18 -10.09 -15.78
CA PRO A 70 -2.29 -10.49 -14.91
C PRO A 70 -2.10 -11.84 -14.22
N LYS A 71 -1.35 -12.78 -14.81
CA LYS A 71 -1.00 -14.08 -14.20
C LYS A 71 -0.04 -13.96 -13.02
N GLY A 72 0.71 -12.87 -12.93
CA GLY A 72 1.60 -12.54 -11.83
C GLY A 72 0.91 -11.84 -10.65
N LEU A 73 -0.36 -11.46 -10.80
CA LEU A 73 -1.14 -10.84 -9.73
C LEU A 73 -1.71 -11.89 -8.77
N PRO A 74 -1.90 -11.54 -7.49
CA PRO A 74 -2.55 -12.42 -6.52
C PRO A 74 -3.95 -12.85 -6.98
N ALA A 75 -4.31 -14.12 -6.81
CA ALA A 75 -5.60 -14.66 -7.24
C ALA A 75 -6.82 -14.01 -6.54
N ASN A 76 -6.63 -13.42 -5.36
CA ASN A 76 -7.70 -12.71 -4.64
C ASN A 76 -7.82 -11.24 -5.04
N TYR A 77 -6.93 -10.72 -5.88
CA TYR A 77 -6.97 -9.36 -6.37
C TYR A 77 -7.90 -9.27 -7.60
N ASP A 78 -8.91 -8.42 -7.47
CA ASP A 78 -9.82 -8.02 -8.53
C ASP A 78 -9.49 -6.60 -9.00
N ALA A 79 -8.81 -6.50 -10.14
CA ALA A 79 -8.43 -5.23 -10.76
C ALA A 79 -9.66 -4.43 -11.24
N GLY A 80 -10.79 -5.09 -11.53
CA GLY A 80 -12.01 -4.42 -12.02
C GLY A 80 -12.69 -3.54 -10.96
N VAL A 81 -12.27 -3.65 -9.70
CA VAL A 81 -12.78 -2.86 -8.58
C VAL A 81 -12.01 -1.56 -8.38
N VAL A 82 -10.80 -1.45 -8.94
CA VAL A 82 -9.88 -0.33 -8.69
C VAL A 82 -10.07 0.75 -9.74
N ASP A 83 -10.30 2.00 -9.30
CA ASP A 83 -10.50 3.14 -10.20
C ASP A 83 -9.20 3.87 -10.50
N ALA A 84 -8.23 3.83 -9.58
CA ALA A 84 -6.93 4.47 -9.75
C ALA A 84 -5.84 3.74 -8.95
N THR A 85 -4.62 3.81 -9.46
CA THR A 85 -3.40 3.44 -8.75
C THR A 85 -2.55 4.69 -8.53
N VAL A 86 -1.82 4.72 -7.41
CA VAL A 86 -0.84 5.76 -7.10
C VAL A 86 0.48 5.06 -6.80
N ALA A 87 1.48 5.35 -7.63
CA ALA A 87 2.85 4.93 -7.40
C ALA A 87 3.45 5.73 -6.25
N VAL A 88 4.01 5.04 -5.27
CA VAL A 88 4.63 5.61 -4.07
C VAL A 88 6.00 4.98 -3.87
N SER A 89 7.02 5.80 -3.69
CA SER A 89 8.35 5.34 -3.35
C SER A 89 8.45 4.90 -1.89
N LEU A 90 9.41 4.03 -1.55
CA LEU A 90 9.67 3.69 -0.15
C LEU A 90 10.04 4.92 0.69
N ALA A 91 10.72 5.90 0.09
CA ALA A 91 11.06 7.14 0.78
C ALA A 91 9.81 7.93 1.19
N GLU A 92 8.85 8.09 0.27
CA GLU A 92 7.55 8.73 0.55
C GLU A 92 6.74 7.94 1.57
N ALA A 93 6.71 6.61 1.43
CA ALA A 93 6.02 5.73 2.36
C ALA A 93 6.60 5.82 3.79
N ARG A 94 7.93 5.84 3.94
CA ARG A 94 8.62 6.02 5.23
C ARG A 94 8.32 7.40 5.82
N ALA A 95 8.38 8.46 5.01
CA ALA A 95 8.07 9.81 5.47
C ALA A 95 6.63 9.90 6.00
N ALA A 96 5.66 9.43 5.23
CA ALA A 96 4.25 9.44 5.63
C ALA A 96 3.97 8.56 6.87
N ALA A 97 4.64 7.41 7.02
CA ALA A 97 4.52 6.61 8.24
C ALA A 97 5.08 7.33 9.48
N GLN A 98 6.16 8.11 9.32
CA GLN A 98 6.68 8.94 10.40
C GLN A 98 5.73 10.08 10.74
N ASP A 99 5.08 10.68 9.75
CA ASP A 99 4.10 11.74 9.96
C ASP A 99 2.86 11.20 10.71
N LEU A 100 2.35 10.00 10.36
CA LEU A 100 1.31 9.31 11.14
C LEU A 100 1.69 9.16 12.63
N ALA A 101 2.93 8.76 12.89
CA ALA A 101 3.38 8.56 14.26
C ALA A 101 3.54 9.90 15.01
N ARG A 102 4.04 10.94 14.34
CA ARG A 102 4.34 12.25 14.95
C ARG A 102 3.09 13.11 15.14
N GLU A 103 2.20 13.11 14.16
CA GLU A 103 1.04 14.02 14.12
C GLU A 103 -0.21 13.38 14.68
N GLU A 104 -0.43 12.07 14.41
CA GLU A 104 -1.65 11.36 14.78
C GLU A 104 -1.44 10.32 15.91
N GLY A 105 -0.20 10.09 16.33
CA GLY A 105 0.13 9.07 17.33
C GLY A 105 -0.08 7.63 16.85
N LEU A 106 -0.17 7.43 15.53
CA LEU A 106 -0.39 6.12 14.90
C LEU A 106 0.94 5.56 14.39
N LEU A 107 1.52 4.63 15.15
CA LEU A 107 2.71 3.91 14.72
C LEU A 107 2.34 2.84 13.67
N ALA A 108 2.50 3.15 12.39
CA ALA A 108 2.17 2.25 11.27
C ALA A 108 3.43 1.69 10.57
N GLY A 109 3.27 0.55 9.87
CA GLY A 109 4.28 0.04 8.94
C GLY A 109 4.43 0.88 7.66
N THR A 110 5.44 0.58 6.85
CA THR A 110 5.70 1.30 5.58
C THR A 110 4.55 1.16 4.58
N SER A 111 3.83 0.04 4.56
CA SER A 111 2.62 -0.14 3.75
C SER A 111 1.50 0.83 4.15
N GLY A 112 1.32 1.09 5.45
CA GLY A 112 0.39 2.10 5.97
C GLY A 112 0.80 3.52 5.57
N GLY A 113 2.10 3.81 5.63
CA GLY A 113 2.64 5.07 5.11
C GLY A 113 2.42 5.24 3.60
N ALA A 114 2.57 4.18 2.80
CA ALA A 114 2.28 4.21 1.37
C ALA A 114 0.80 4.53 1.08
N VAL A 115 -0.11 3.94 1.85
CA VAL A 115 -1.55 4.22 1.77
C VAL A 115 -1.85 5.68 2.13
N LEU A 116 -1.22 6.24 3.18
CA LEU A 116 -1.38 7.64 3.52
C LEU A 116 -0.84 8.56 2.41
N ALA A 117 0.37 8.30 1.90
CA ALA A 117 0.98 9.10 0.84
C ALA A 117 0.07 9.13 -0.42
N ALA A 118 -0.44 7.97 -0.83
CA ALA A 118 -1.40 7.86 -1.93
C ALA A 118 -2.70 8.63 -1.65
N ALA A 119 -3.25 8.51 -0.44
CA ALA A 119 -4.46 9.23 -0.05
C ALA A 119 -4.26 10.74 -0.11
N LEU A 120 -3.15 11.26 0.43
CA LEU A 120 -2.82 12.69 0.39
C LEU A 120 -2.64 13.19 -1.04
N ALA A 121 -2.03 12.40 -1.92
CA ALA A 121 -1.90 12.76 -3.34
C ALA A 121 -3.26 12.90 -4.04
N VAL A 122 -4.23 12.03 -3.72
CA VAL A 122 -5.59 12.12 -4.26
C VAL A 122 -6.39 13.24 -3.59
N ALA A 123 -6.26 13.42 -2.27
CA ALA A 123 -6.98 14.42 -1.49
C ALA A 123 -6.62 15.87 -1.89
N ARG A 124 -5.41 16.10 -2.42
CA ARG A 124 -4.97 17.41 -2.93
C ARG A 124 -5.66 17.83 -4.24
N ARG A 125 -6.40 16.93 -4.90
CA ARG A 125 -7.11 17.27 -6.15
C ARG A 125 -8.35 18.12 -5.85
N PRO A 126 -8.71 19.10 -6.69
CA PRO A 126 -9.87 19.96 -6.45
C PRO A 126 -11.20 19.21 -6.30
N ASP A 127 -11.35 18.07 -6.99
CA ASP A 127 -12.54 17.22 -6.94
C ASP A 127 -12.62 16.34 -5.68
N SER A 128 -11.61 16.39 -4.80
CA SER A 128 -11.58 15.67 -3.53
C SER A 128 -12.08 16.51 -2.35
N VAL A 129 -12.38 17.79 -2.55
CA VAL A 129 -12.85 18.69 -1.47
C VAL A 129 -14.16 18.17 -0.88
N GLY A 130 -14.19 18.00 0.44
CA GLY A 130 -15.37 17.54 1.18
C GLY A 130 -15.63 16.03 1.10
N LYS A 131 -14.79 15.26 0.40
CA LYS A 131 -14.89 13.79 0.35
C LYS A 131 -14.35 13.15 1.61
N THR A 132 -15.00 12.08 2.05
CA THR A 132 -14.55 11.24 3.16
C THR A 132 -13.64 10.12 2.64
N PHE A 133 -12.38 10.13 3.10
CA PHE A 133 -11.39 9.09 2.79
C PHE A 133 -11.32 8.07 3.92
N VAL A 134 -11.27 6.79 3.58
CA VAL A 134 -10.99 5.71 4.52
C VAL A 134 -9.75 4.95 4.04
N LEU A 135 -8.74 4.89 4.91
CA LEU A 135 -7.44 4.30 4.64
C LEU A 135 -7.33 2.96 5.37
N VAL A 136 -6.77 1.95 4.70
CA VAL A 136 -6.46 0.66 5.30
C VAL A 136 -5.00 0.64 5.77
N VAL A 137 -4.79 0.79 7.08
CA VAL A 137 -3.48 0.59 7.73
C VAL A 137 -3.43 -0.85 8.23
N ALA A 138 -2.58 -1.67 7.59
CA ALA A 138 -2.62 -3.12 7.75
C ALA A 138 -2.09 -3.61 9.11
N ASP A 139 -1.07 -2.94 9.66
CA ASP A 139 -0.43 -3.33 10.90
C ASP A 139 0.29 -2.19 11.62
N SER A 140 0.72 -2.49 12.85
CA SER A 140 1.51 -1.60 13.70
C SER A 140 2.97 -1.59 13.28
N GLY A 141 3.57 -0.40 13.32
CA GLY A 141 4.99 -0.16 13.08
C GLY A 141 5.92 -0.84 14.09
N GLU A 142 5.40 -1.29 15.24
CA GLU A 142 6.17 -1.99 16.27
C GLU A 142 6.89 -3.25 15.75
N ARG A 143 6.31 -3.90 14.73
CA ARG A 143 6.86 -5.10 14.10
C ARG A 143 8.15 -4.84 13.32
N TYR A 144 8.42 -3.59 12.96
CA TYR A 144 9.52 -3.19 12.09
C TYR A 144 10.64 -2.46 12.82
N LEU A 145 10.67 -2.51 14.16
CA LEU A 145 11.71 -1.88 14.98
C LEU A 145 13.05 -2.64 14.96
N SER A 146 13.07 -3.88 14.44
CA SER A 146 14.29 -4.65 14.27
C SER A 146 15.01 -4.26 12.98
N PRO A 147 16.35 -4.20 12.95
CA PRO A 147 17.08 -4.01 11.71
C PRO A 147 16.72 -5.12 10.71
N PRO A 148 16.63 -4.82 9.41
CA PRO A 148 16.33 -5.83 8.40
C PRO A 148 17.37 -6.96 8.49
N VAL A 149 16.89 -8.21 8.46
CA VAL A 149 17.76 -9.38 8.37
C VAL A 149 18.37 -9.36 6.97
N VAL A 150 19.54 -8.76 6.84
CA VAL A 150 20.33 -8.86 5.61
C VAL A 150 20.85 -10.28 5.55
N PRO A 151 20.38 -11.14 4.62
CA PRO A 151 20.96 -12.46 4.48
C PRO A 151 22.44 -12.29 4.14
N ALA A 152 23.31 -13.00 4.87
CA ALA A 152 24.74 -12.96 4.61
C ALA A 152 25.00 -13.24 3.11
N PRO A 153 25.97 -12.54 2.48
CA PRO A 153 26.35 -12.84 1.11
C PRO A 153 26.54 -14.35 0.95
N ARG A 154 25.96 -14.93 -0.11
CA ARG A 154 25.90 -16.38 -0.33
C ARG A 154 27.27 -17.08 -0.24
N GLU A 155 28.35 -16.33 -0.48
CA GLU A 155 29.75 -16.75 -0.31
C GLU A 155 30.16 -16.98 1.15
N ALA A 156 29.68 -16.18 2.10
CA ALA A 156 29.98 -16.32 3.52
C ALA A 156 29.30 -17.55 4.15
N ALA A 157 28.12 -17.94 3.65
CA ALA A 157 27.39 -19.12 4.11
C ALA A 157 28.04 -20.45 3.68
N LEU A 158 28.73 -20.46 2.53
CA LEU A 158 29.47 -21.63 2.05
C LEU A 158 30.83 -21.80 2.75
N ALA A 159 31.49 -20.69 3.11
CA ALA A 159 32.75 -20.72 3.86
C ALA A 159 32.57 -21.16 5.32
N ALA A 160 31.40 -20.96 5.92
CA ALA A 160 31.08 -21.44 7.27
C ALA A 160 30.66 -22.93 7.32
N ALA A 161 30.52 -23.58 6.16
CA ALA A 161 30.14 -24.98 6.02
C ALA A 161 31.31 -25.90 5.62
N GLN A 162 32.54 -25.37 5.64
CA GLN A 162 33.81 -26.10 5.47
C GLN A 162 34.63 -26.02 6.76
#